data_AF-A0A832K2H1-F1
#
_entry.id   AF-A0A832K2H1-F1
#
_cell.length_a   1.000
_cell.length_b   1.000
_cell.length_c   1.000
_cell.angle_alpha   90.00
_cell.angle_beta   90.00
_cell.angle_gamma   90.00
#
_symmetry.space_group_name_H-M   'P 1'
#
loop_
_entity.id
_entity.type
_entity.pdbx_description
1 polymer ?
#
loop_
_entity_poly.entity_id
_entity_poly.type
_entity_poly.pdbx_seq_one_letter_code
_entity_poly.pdbx_strand_id
1 'polypeptide(L)'
;MTNPQSPWVLPAGIDEVLPDEAKHLEHLRQQALCLFDRWGYDLVLPPMVEFLETLLVGTGADLELDTLKVTDGLSGRLLGVRADMTP
;
A
#
# COMPACT_ATOMS: atom_id res chain seq x y z
N MET A 1 -30.24 -4.13 20.55
CA MET A 1 -29.61 -2.82 20.85
C MET A 1 -28.28 -2.81 20.12
N THR A 2 -28.23 -2.22 18.92
CA THR A 2 -27.00 -2.14 18.10
C THR A 2 -26.13 -1.01 18.65
N ASN A 3 -24.99 -1.36 19.23
CA ASN A 3 -24.01 -0.39 19.72
C ASN A 3 -23.44 0.38 18.51
N PRO A 4 -23.55 1.71 18.43
CA PRO A 4 -22.90 2.46 17.35
C PRO A 4 -21.38 2.32 17.54
N GLN A 5 -20.72 1.63 16.61
CA GLN A 5 -19.26 1.58 16.56
C GLN A 5 -18.75 3.03 16.58
N SER A 6 -17.93 3.37 17.58
CA SER A 6 -17.31 4.69 17.66
C SER A 6 -16.61 4.98 16.34
N PRO A 7 -16.74 6.19 15.77
CA PRO A 7 -16.19 6.56 14.46
C PRO A 7 -14.65 6.61 14.41
N TRP A 8 -14.00 6.14 15.48
CA TRP A 8 -12.56 6.20 15.72
C TRP A 8 -11.92 4.80 15.75
N VAL A 9 -12.68 3.75 15.43
CA VAL A 9 -12.15 2.39 15.34
C VAL A 9 -11.60 2.18 13.94
N LEU A 10 -10.31 1.88 13.84
CA LEU A 10 -9.68 1.52 12.57
C LEU A 10 -10.29 0.22 12.02
N PRO A 11 -10.39 0.07 10.68
CA PRO A 11 -10.77 -1.19 10.07
C PRO A 11 -9.83 -2.32 10.50
N ALA A 12 -10.35 -3.55 10.49
CA ALA A 12 -9.52 -4.73 10.77
C ALA A 12 -8.34 -4.79 9.78
N GLY A 13 -7.13 -5.00 10.30
CA GLY A 13 -5.90 -5.04 9.51
C GLY A 13 -5.28 -3.66 9.23
N ILE A 14 -5.83 -2.58 9.79
CA ILE A 14 -5.23 -1.24 9.74
C ILE A 14 -4.82 -0.85 11.16
N ASP A 15 -3.52 -0.62 11.33
CA ASP A 15 -2.93 -0.19 12.60
C ASP A 15 -2.36 1.22 12.48
N GLU A 16 -2.38 1.96 13.59
CA GLU A 16 -1.70 3.25 13.70
C GLU A 16 -0.31 3.05 14.31
N VAL A 17 0.71 3.60 13.64
CA VAL A 17 2.08 3.57 14.12
C VAL A 17 2.33 4.81 14.98
N LEU A 18 2.53 4.60 16.28
CA LEU A 18 2.72 5.68 17.26
C LEU A 18 4.15 6.25 17.20
N PRO A 19 4.42 7.45 17.77
CA PRO A 19 5.65 8.18 17.52
C PRO A 19 6.96 7.41 17.74
N ASP A 20 7.06 6.55 18.77
CA ASP A 20 8.29 5.81 19.05
C ASP A 20 8.48 4.64 18.08
N GLU A 21 7.40 3.96 17.69
CA GLU A 21 7.44 2.93 16.65
C GLU A 21 7.71 3.55 15.27
N ALA A 22 7.10 4.70 14.97
CA ALA A 22 7.30 5.42 13.73
C ALA A 22 8.76 5.83 13.55
N LYS A 23 9.40 6.34 14.61
CA LYS A 23 10.85 6.64 14.61
C LYS A 23 11.68 5.39 14.36
N HIS A 24 11.33 4.27 15.00
CA HIS A 24 12.05 3.01 14.84
C HIS A 24 11.94 2.49 13.41
N LEU A 25 10.73 2.45 12.85
CA LEU A 25 10.45 2.02 11.48
C LEU A 25 11.18 2.89 10.46
N GLU A 26 11.12 4.22 10.62
CA GLU A 26 11.80 5.15 9.73
C GLU A 26 13.32 5.00 9.80
N HIS A 27 13.88 4.74 10.98
CA HIS A 27 15.31 4.46 11.13
C HIS A 27 15.73 3.20 10.34
N LEU A 28 14.95 2.12 10.42
CA LEU A 28 15.20 0.89 9.66
C LEU A 28 15.09 1.13 8.15
N ARG A 29 14.08 1.90 7.71
CA ARG A 29 13.91 2.27 6.30
C ARG A 29 15.13 3.03 5.77
N GLN A 30 15.63 4.00 6.53
CA GLN A 30 16.83 4.76 6.16
C GLN A 30 18.07 3.87 6.06
N GLN A 31 18.28 2.96 7.00
CA GLN A 31 19.40 2.03 6.96
C GLN A 31 19.36 1.13 5.71
N ALA A 32 18.18 0.60 5.37
CA ALA A 32 18.01 -0.22 4.17
C ALA A 32 18.30 0.58 2.89
N LEU A 33 17.78 1.81 2.79
CA LEU A 33 18.05 2.68 1.64
C LEU A 33 19.53 3.03 1.51
N CYS A 34 20.21 3.36 2.60
CA CYS A 34 21.65 3.62 2.59
C CYS A 34 22.46 2.39 2.15
N LEU A 35 22.02 1.18 2.47
CA LEU A 35 22.68 -0.05 2.02
C LEU A 35 22.57 -0.22 0.51
N PHE A 36 21.38 -0.07 -0.06
CA PHE A 36 21.15 -0.22 -1.50
C PHE A 36 21.84 0.87 -2.31
N ASP A 37 21.83 2.11 -1.83
CA ASP A 37 22.56 3.24 -2.44
C ASP A 37 24.07 2.94 -2.52
N ARG A 38 24.66 2.39 -1.45
CA ARG A 38 26.08 1.97 -1.44
C ARG A 38 26.39 0.84 -2.43
N TRP A 39 25.39 0.10 -2.88
CA TRP A 39 25.53 -0.94 -3.90
C TRP A 39 25.23 -0.42 -5.32
N GLY A 40 24.92 0.87 -5.47
CA GLY A 40 24.67 1.52 -6.76
C GLY A 40 23.23 1.36 -7.28
N TYR A 41 22.27 1.02 -6.41
CA TYR A 41 20.86 0.99 -6.77
C TYR A 41 20.22 2.36 -6.62
N ASP A 42 19.42 2.76 -7.61
CA ASP A 42 18.62 3.98 -7.55
C ASP A 42 17.27 3.73 -6.86
N LEU A 43 16.89 4.64 -5.97
CA LEU A 43 15.56 4.63 -5.36
C LEU A 43 14.50 5.07 -6.37
N VAL A 44 13.52 4.22 -6.60
CA VAL A 44 12.28 4.55 -7.33
C VAL A 44 11.08 4.48 -6.40
N LEU A 45 10.13 5.41 -6.58
CA LEU A 45 8.86 5.46 -5.84
C LEU A 45 7.71 5.36 -6.86
N PRO A 46 7.30 4.15 -7.28
CA PRO A 46 6.18 3.99 -8.18
C PRO A 46 4.86 4.43 -7.53
N PRO A 47 3.81 4.70 -8.32
CA PRO A 47 2.50 5.06 -7.77
C PRO A 47 1.96 3.94 -6.87
N MET A 48 1.22 4.31 -5.82
CA MET A 48 0.54 3.35 -4.94
C MET A 48 -0.74 2.79 -5.55
N VAL A 49 -1.26 3.46 -6.57
CA VAL A 49 -2.55 3.18 -7.19
C VAL A 49 -2.38 3.10 -8.70
N GLU A 50 -2.88 2.03 -9.29
CA GLU A 50 -2.84 1.77 -10.72
C GLU A 50 -4.22 1.34 -11.24
N PHE A 51 -4.45 1.40 -12.55
CA PHE A 51 -5.68 0.85 -13.12
C PHE A 51 -5.65 -0.68 -13.00
N LEU A 52 -6.77 -1.28 -12.58
CA LEU A 52 -6.86 -2.74 -12.42
C LEU A 52 -6.52 -3.48 -13.73
N GLU A 53 -6.89 -2.90 -14.87
CA GLU A 53 -6.59 -3.41 -16.20
C GLU A 53 -5.09 -3.52 -16.48
N THR A 54 -4.26 -2.70 -15.85
CA THR A 54 -2.80 -2.76 -15.96
C THR A 54 -2.22 -3.74 -14.94
N LEU A 55 -2.71 -3.71 -13.70
CA LEU A 55 -2.22 -4.54 -12.59
C LEU A 55 -2.43 -6.04 -12.82
N LEU A 56 -3.55 -6.42 -13.44
CA LEU A 56 -3.91 -7.82 -13.70
C LEU A 56 -3.27 -8.39 -14.99
N VAL A 57 -2.54 -7.58 -15.75
CA VAL A 57 -1.79 -8.03 -16.93
C VAL A 57 -0.40 -8.46 -16.46
N GLY A 58 -0.33 -9.64 -15.82
CA GLY A 58 0.93 -10.23 -15.37
C GLY A 58 0.83 -10.99 -14.05
N THR A 59 -0.11 -10.59 -13.20
CA THR A 59 -0.33 -11.16 -11.87
C THR A 59 -1.42 -12.24 -11.92
N GLY A 60 -1.19 -13.38 -11.24
CA GLY A 60 -2.17 -14.47 -11.19
C GLY A 60 -3.49 -14.04 -10.55
N ALA A 61 -4.57 -14.75 -10.85
CA ALA A 61 -5.94 -14.45 -10.38
C ALA A 61 -6.06 -14.25 -8.84
N ASP A 62 -5.10 -14.75 -8.07
CA ASP A 62 -5.05 -14.60 -6.61
C ASP A 62 -4.76 -13.15 -6.18
N LEU A 63 -3.99 -12.36 -6.95
CA LEU A 63 -3.67 -10.97 -6.60
C LEU A 63 -4.90 -10.04 -6.71
N GLU A 64 -5.90 -10.43 -7.50
CA GLU A 64 -7.15 -9.69 -7.62
C GLU A 64 -7.95 -9.68 -6.30
N LEU A 65 -7.84 -10.75 -5.51
CA LEU A 65 -8.54 -10.91 -4.24
C LEU A 65 -7.94 -10.04 -3.13
N ASP A 66 -6.63 -9.80 -3.18
CA ASP A 66 -5.89 -9.00 -2.19
C ASP A 66 -5.79 -7.51 -2.58
N THR A 67 -6.29 -7.12 -3.77
CA THR A 67 -6.27 -5.74 -4.24
C THR A 67 -7.49 -4.96 -3.76
N LEU A 68 -7.27 -3.93 -2.94
CA LEU A 68 -8.34 -2.98 -2.58
C LEU A 68 -8.76 -2.17 -3.82
N LYS A 69 -10.03 -2.26 -4.22
CA LYS A 69 -10.58 -1.61 -5.41
C LYS A 69 -11.23 -0.27 -5.05
N VAL A 70 -10.91 0.77 -5.79
CA VAL A 70 -11.48 2.12 -5.64
C VAL A 70 -12.04 2.59 -6.98
N THR A 71 -13.25 3.14 -6.98
CA THR A 71 -13.81 3.77 -8.18
C THR A 71 -13.28 5.19 -8.33
N ASP A 72 -12.67 5.50 -9.47
CA ASP A 72 -12.34 6.87 -9.83
C ASP A 72 -13.63 7.63 -10.19
N GLY A 73 -13.97 8.64 -9.40
CA GLY A 73 -15.18 9.45 -9.61
C GLY A 73 -15.14 10.32 -10.86
N LEU A 74 -13.97 10.58 -11.45
CA LEU A 74 -13.84 11.39 -12.66
C LEU A 74 -13.97 10.55 -13.93
N SER A 75 -13.27 9.41 -14.01
CA SER A 75 -13.28 8.56 -15.19
C SER A 75 -14.27 7.40 -15.15
N GLY A 76 -14.78 7.06 -13.96
CA GLY A 76 -15.61 5.86 -13.74
C GLY A 76 -14.82 4.55 -13.78
N ARG A 77 -13.50 4.60 -13.95
CA ARG A 77 -12.63 3.41 -14.00
C ARG A 77 -12.34 2.89 -12.60
N LEU A 78 -11.99 1.60 -12.52
CA LEU A 78 -11.54 0.99 -11.28
C LEU A 78 -10.02 1.09 -11.14
N LEU A 79 -9.62 1.59 -9.98
CA LEU A 79 -8.26 1.66 -9.49
C LEU A 79 -8.02 0.53 -8.48
N GLY A 80 -6.81 -0.01 -8.47
CA GLY A 80 -6.34 -0.96 -7.47
C GLY A 80 -5.24 -0.33 -6.62
N VAL A 81 -5.33 -0.48 -5.31
CA VAL A 81 -4.17 -0.24 -4.42
C VAL A 81 -3.26 -1.47 -4.53
N ARG A 82 -1.99 -1.25 -4.89
CA ARG A 82 -1.03 -2.33 -5.09
C ARG A 82 -0.89 -3.22 -3.84
N ALA A 83 -0.91 -4.54 -4.03
CA ALA A 83 -0.63 -5.52 -2.96
C ALA A 83 0.85 -5.94 -2.90
N ASP A 84 1.60 -5.76 -3.99
CA ASP A 84 3.03 -6.08 -4.11
C ASP A 84 3.83 -4.93 -4.77
N MET A 85 5.11 -4.83 -4.42
CA MET A 85 6.08 -3.96 -5.07
C MET A 85 6.55 -4.51 -6.43
N THR A 86 6.54 -5.83 -6.62
CA THR A 86 6.78 -6.48 -7.91
C THR A 86 5.46 -6.73 -8.66
N PRO A 87 5.28 -6.21 -9.89
CA PRO A 87 4.14 -6.55 -10.73
C PRO A 87 4.25 -7.97 -11.33
#